data_AF-A0A8X8GH56-F1
#
_entry.id   AF-A0A8X8GH56-F1
#
_cell.length_a   1.000
_cell.length_b   1.000
_cell.length_c   1.000
_cell.angle_alpha   90.00
_cell.angle_beta   90.00
_cell.angle_gamma   90.00
#
_symmetry.space_group_name_H-M   'P 1'
#
loop_
_entity.id
_entity.type
_entity.pdbx_description
1 polymer ?
#
loop_
_entity_poly.entity_id
_entity_poly.type
_entity_poly.pdbx_seq_one_letter_code
_entity_poly.pdbx_strand_id
1 'polypeptide(L)'
;MHKTLTTIMLSSLLLTSFAAFAQPQQQTVNRNINDVVNGQKTDFIFKDGDDESGQLIIQTPAKQQAFDLAELPFERKRQIHFQDYNFDGYTDIAVSTPDMGMGVYSILDIFLYRPKSKDYQVLDQEKIDFSHAQCSGLMDLKLIPQKQQMTSSCRGGARWWIDTYQFKNGQWKWLKSKAADE
;
A
#
# COMPACT_ATOMS: atom_id res chain seq x y z
N MET A 1 20.98 11.44 70.45
CA MET A 1 19.99 11.10 69.41
C MET A 1 20.64 11.30 68.05
N HIS A 2 21.22 10.25 67.46
CA HIS A 2 21.86 10.31 66.14
C HIS A 2 20.93 9.63 65.13
N LYS A 3 20.53 10.38 64.09
CA LYS A 3 19.74 9.86 62.96
C LYS A 3 20.71 9.49 61.83
N THR A 4 20.73 8.22 61.47
CA THR A 4 21.43 7.70 60.29
C THR A 4 20.61 8.01 59.04
N LEU A 5 21.20 8.68 58.05
CA LEU A 5 20.62 8.81 56.71
C LEU A 5 20.93 7.53 55.92
N THR A 6 19.90 6.92 55.35
CA THR A 6 20.03 5.82 54.37
C THR A 6 19.75 6.40 52.99
N THR A 7 20.77 6.50 52.15
CA THR A 7 20.67 6.94 50.75
C THR A 7 20.19 5.78 49.90
N ILE A 8 19.04 5.93 49.22
CA ILE A 8 18.54 4.99 48.21
C ILE A 8 19.02 5.49 46.85
N MET A 9 19.92 4.74 46.21
CA MET A 9 20.30 4.93 44.80
C MET A 9 19.14 4.47 43.92
N LEU A 10 18.46 5.40 43.24
CA LEU A 10 17.54 5.08 42.15
C LEU A 10 18.35 4.75 40.89
N SER A 11 18.32 3.48 40.48
CA SER A 11 18.84 3.05 39.18
C SER A 11 17.86 3.50 38.09
N SER A 12 18.24 4.53 37.33
CA SER A 12 17.52 4.97 36.15
C SER A 12 17.69 3.93 35.03
N LEU A 13 16.65 3.12 34.78
CA LEU A 13 16.55 2.34 33.55
C LEU A 13 16.37 3.30 32.37
N LEU A 14 17.43 3.46 31.57
CA LEU A 14 17.37 4.08 30.26
C LEU A 14 16.51 3.19 29.34
N LEU A 15 15.26 3.60 29.12
CA LEU A 15 14.45 3.12 28.01
C LEU A 15 15.13 3.55 26.70
N THR A 16 15.84 2.63 26.05
CA THR A 16 16.29 2.84 24.68
C THR A 16 15.06 2.83 23.78
N SER A 17 14.62 4.02 23.38
CA SER A 17 13.63 4.18 22.32
C SER A 17 14.16 3.49 21.06
N PHE A 18 13.59 2.35 20.70
CA PHE A 18 13.78 1.79 19.37
C PHE A 18 13.23 2.81 18.38
N ALA A 19 14.12 3.49 17.66
CA ALA A 19 13.72 4.26 16.49
C ALA A 19 13.14 3.27 15.49
N ALA A 20 11.81 3.24 15.39
CA ALA A 20 11.14 2.54 14.30
C ALA A 20 11.58 3.23 13.02
N PHE A 21 12.38 2.55 12.20
CA PHE A 21 12.67 2.98 10.85
C PHE A 21 11.34 3.03 10.10
N ALA A 22 10.80 4.24 9.88
CA ALA A 22 9.62 4.41 9.07
C ALA A 22 9.96 4.00 7.64
N GLN A 23 9.36 2.92 7.15
CA GLN A 23 9.48 2.53 5.75
C GLN A 23 8.91 3.64 4.85
N PRO A 24 9.52 3.91 3.68
CA PRO A 24 8.96 4.86 2.74
C PRO A 24 7.58 4.38 2.30
N GLN A 25 6.58 5.27 2.36
CA GLN A 25 5.20 4.93 1.96
C GLN A 25 5.09 4.58 0.45
N GLN A 26 6.02 5.08 -0.36
CA GLN A 26 6.10 4.79 -1.79
C GLN A 26 7.51 5.02 -2.36
N GLN A 27 7.82 4.39 -3.49
CA GLN A 27 9.07 4.55 -4.24
C GLN A 27 8.82 4.45 -5.75
N THR A 28 9.48 5.28 -6.56
CA THR A 28 9.47 5.13 -8.02
C THR A 28 10.28 3.91 -8.44
N VAL A 29 9.69 3.06 -9.29
CA VAL A 29 10.36 1.88 -9.84
C VAL A 29 11.27 2.32 -10.99
N ASN A 30 12.57 2.39 -10.71
CA ASN A 30 13.62 2.63 -11.71
C ASN A 30 14.55 1.41 -11.89
N ARG A 31 14.38 0.41 -11.02
CA ARG A 31 15.20 -0.79 -10.87
C ARG A 31 14.47 -1.75 -9.91
N ASN A 32 15.01 -2.96 -9.77
CA ASN A 32 14.60 -3.87 -8.69
C ASN A 32 14.81 -3.20 -7.32
N ILE A 33 13.84 -3.39 -6.43
CA ILE A 33 13.82 -2.79 -5.09
C ILE A 33 14.08 -3.91 -4.09
N ASN A 34 14.96 -3.66 -3.12
CA ASN A 34 15.26 -4.60 -2.05
C ASN A 34 14.94 -3.88 -0.73
N ASP A 35 14.06 -4.46 0.09
CA ASP A 35 13.61 -3.84 1.34
C ASP A 35 13.37 -4.91 2.42
N VAL A 36 13.16 -4.48 3.66
CA VAL A 36 12.69 -5.32 4.76
C VAL A 36 11.23 -4.97 5.04
N VAL A 37 10.31 -5.80 4.56
CA VAL A 37 8.85 -5.63 4.73
C VAL A 37 8.34 -6.70 5.69
N ASN A 38 7.54 -6.30 6.69
CA ASN A 38 7.02 -7.22 7.72
C ASN A 38 8.13 -8.04 8.42
N GLY A 39 9.31 -7.45 8.61
CA GLY A 39 10.48 -8.11 9.21
C GLY A 39 11.20 -9.11 8.30
N GLN A 40 10.84 -9.17 7.01
CA GLN A 40 11.37 -10.12 6.03
C GLN A 40 12.09 -9.37 4.91
N LYS A 41 13.34 -9.76 4.63
CA LYS A 41 14.04 -9.30 3.42
C LYS A 41 13.23 -9.72 2.20
N THR A 42 12.90 -8.76 1.35
CA THR A 42 12.05 -8.95 0.18
C THR A 42 12.63 -8.21 -1.00
N ASP A 43 12.81 -8.93 -2.10
CA ASP A 43 13.24 -8.39 -3.37
C ASP A 43 12.00 -8.26 -4.28
N PHE A 44 11.74 -7.04 -4.73
CA PHE A 44 10.71 -6.70 -5.72
C PHE A 44 11.40 -6.52 -7.06
N ILE A 45 11.27 -7.53 -7.91
CA ILE A 45 11.90 -7.58 -9.22
C ILE A 45 10.83 -7.24 -10.26
N PHE A 46 11.06 -6.19 -11.03
CA PHE A 46 10.14 -5.73 -12.06
C PHE A 46 10.67 -6.13 -13.42
N LYS A 47 9.82 -6.78 -14.21
CA LYS A 47 10.09 -7.12 -15.61
C LYS A 47 9.06 -6.40 -16.46
N ASP A 48 9.38 -5.18 -16.85
CA ASP A 48 8.58 -4.40 -17.78
C ASP A 48 9.24 -4.49 -19.16
N GLY A 49 8.46 -4.84 -20.19
CA GLY A 49 8.87 -4.74 -21.59
C GLY A 49 8.39 -3.41 -22.18
N ASP A 50 9.05 -2.94 -23.25
CA ASP A 50 8.73 -1.66 -23.87
C ASP A 50 7.28 -1.58 -24.41
N ASP A 51 6.67 -2.73 -24.75
CA ASP A 51 5.30 -2.86 -25.29
C ASP A 51 4.59 -4.17 -24.82
N GLU A 52 4.93 -4.69 -23.63
CA GLU A 52 4.34 -5.93 -23.09
C GLU A 52 3.77 -5.75 -21.67
N SER A 53 2.82 -6.62 -21.29
CA SER A 53 2.38 -6.74 -19.90
C SER A 53 3.59 -6.94 -18.99
N GLY A 54 3.68 -6.15 -17.92
CA GLY A 54 4.77 -6.27 -16.97
C GLY A 54 4.60 -7.46 -16.03
N GLN A 55 5.64 -7.75 -15.25
CA GLN A 55 5.55 -8.72 -14.17
C GLN A 55 6.25 -8.19 -12.92
N LEU A 56 5.57 -8.30 -11.77
CA LEU A 56 6.18 -8.19 -10.45
C LEU A 56 6.54 -9.57 -9.95
N ILE A 57 7.81 -9.78 -9.63
CA ILE A 57 8.24 -10.93 -8.84
C ILE A 57 8.55 -10.45 -7.43
N ILE A 58 7.82 -10.99 -6.46
CA ILE A 58 8.09 -10.81 -5.04
C ILE A 58 8.87 -12.03 -4.56
N GLN A 59 10.15 -11.82 -4.24
CA GLN A 59 11.05 -12.86 -3.78
C GLN A 59 11.42 -12.62 -2.32
N THR A 60 11.29 -13.67 -1.52
CA THR A 60 11.68 -13.70 -0.13
C THR A 60 12.57 -14.91 0.13
N PRO A 61 13.25 -15.03 1.30
CA PRO A 61 14.07 -16.20 1.60
C PRO A 61 13.35 -17.55 1.52
N ALA A 62 12.03 -17.56 1.73
CA ALA A 62 11.24 -18.78 1.77
C ALA A 62 10.47 -19.06 0.47
N LYS A 63 10.20 -18.04 -0.35
CA LYS A 63 9.23 -18.14 -1.45
C LYS A 63 9.48 -17.08 -2.52
N GLN A 64 9.19 -17.43 -3.76
CA GLN A 64 9.08 -16.53 -4.89
C GLN A 64 7.66 -16.58 -5.46
N GLN A 65 7.09 -15.43 -5.79
CA GLN A 65 5.78 -15.30 -6.43
C GLN A 65 5.88 -14.34 -7.59
N ALA A 66 5.24 -14.66 -8.70
CA ALA A 66 5.14 -13.81 -9.87
C ALA A 66 3.69 -13.36 -10.04
N PHE A 67 3.50 -12.09 -10.36
CA PHE A 67 2.21 -11.47 -10.61
C PHE A 67 2.29 -10.67 -11.90
N ASP A 68 1.32 -10.86 -12.78
CA ASP A 68 1.22 -10.04 -13.98
C ASP A 68 0.80 -8.62 -13.58
N LEU A 69 1.38 -7.65 -14.26
CA LEU A 69 1.06 -6.24 -14.13
C LEU A 69 0.50 -5.72 -15.45
N ALA A 70 -0.39 -4.74 -15.36
CA ALA A 70 -0.84 -4.01 -16.53
C ALA A 70 0.34 -3.44 -17.32
N GLU A 71 0.21 -3.36 -18.65
CA GLU A 71 1.19 -2.73 -19.53
C GLU A 71 1.52 -1.30 -19.08
N LEU A 72 2.79 -0.91 -19.19
CA LEU A 72 3.20 0.47 -18.94
C LEU A 72 3.07 1.29 -20.23
N PRO A 73 2.42 2.47 -20.20
CA PRO A 73 2.53 3.39 -21.31
C PRO A 73 3.98 3.83 -21.53
N PHE A 74 4.35 4.10 -22.79
CA PHE A 74 5.69 4.50 -23.22
C PHE A 74 6.29 5.63 -22.35
N GLU A 75 7.55 5.46 -21.95
CA GLU A 75 8.33 6.39 -21.09
C GLU A 75 7.74 6.69 -19.70
N ARG A 76 6.73 5.94 -19.25
CA ARG A 76 6.17 6.07 -17.90
C ARG A 76 6.86 5.11 -16.93
N LYS A 77 6.73 5.43 -15.64
CA LYS A 77 7.31 4.63 -14.54
C LYS A 77 6.22 4.24 -13.57
N ARG A 78 6.30 3.01 -13.08
CA ARG A 78 5.48 2.55 -11.95
C ARG A 78 5.95 3.19 -10.65
N GLN A 79 5.05 3.20 -9.68
CA GLN A 79 5.42 3.35 -8.29
C GLN A 79 5.08 2.07 -7.54
N ILE A 80 5.88 1.73 -6.55
CA ILE A 80 5.53 0.74 -5.54
C ILE A 80 5.13 1.49 -4.27
N HIS A 81 4.10 1.02 -3.59
CA HIS A 81 3.56 1.60 -2.37
C HIS A 81 3.57 0.54 -1.26
N PHE A 82 3.90 0.98 -0.04
CA PHE A 82 3.99 0.13 1.16
C PHE A 82 3.00 0.66 2.20
N GLN A 83 1.83 0.05 2.25
CA GLN A 83 0.72 0.50 3.10
C GLN A 83 -0.10 -0.70 3.57
N ASP A 84 -0.81 -0.58 4.69
CA ASP A 84 -1.74 -1.61 5.19
C ASP A 84 -3.13 -1.36 4.58
N TYR A 85 -3.43 -2.01 3.45
CA TYR A 85 -4.66 -1.76 2.71
C TYR A 85 -5.85 -2.48 3.33
N ASN A 86 -5.68 -3.58 4.05
CA ASN A 86 -6.81 -4.29 4.67
C ASN A 86 -6.95 -4.03 6.20
N PHE A 87 -6.13 -3.13 6.75
CA PHE A 87 -6.07 -2.77 8.16
C PHE A 87 -5.83 -3.95 9.11
N ASP A 88 -5.06 -4.96 8.68
CA ASP A 88 -4.73 -6.13 9.49
C ASP A 88 -3.44 -5.98 10.30
N GLY A 89 -2.75 -4.84 10.18
CA GLY A 89 -1.53 -4.50 10.88
C GLY A 89 -0.24 -4.94 10.17
N TYR A 90 -0.35 -5.52 8.97
CA TYR A 90 0.80 -5.86 8.13
C TYR A 90 0.91 -4.91 6.93
N THR A 91 2.15 -4.65 6.52
CA THR A 91 2.42 -3.86 5.32
C THR A 91 2.09 -4.70 4.09
N ASP A 92 1.14 -4.24 3.28
CA ASP A 92 0.84 -4.75 1.95
C ASP A 92 1.62 -3.96 0.89
N ILE A 93 1.55 -4.44 -0.35
CA ILE A 93 2.20 -3.82 -1.50
C ILE A 93 1.15 -3.36 -2.49
N ALA A 94 1.32 -2.19 -3.09
CA ALA A 94 0.62 -1.85 -4.31
C ALA A 94 1.60 -1.39 -5.39
N VAL A 95 1.28 -1.68 -6.64
CA VAL A 95 2.03 -1.18 -7.79
C VAL A 95 1.10 -0.32 -8.62
N SER A 96 1.56 0.88 -8.98
CA SER A 96 0.78 1.82 -9.75
C SER A 96 1.19 1.83 -11.22
N THR A 97 0.19 2.00 -12.08
CA THR A 97 0.36 2.19 -13.52
C THR A 97 -0.44 3.42 -13.92
N PRO A 98 0.13 4.40 -14.64
CA PRO A 98 -0.65 5.54 -15.13
C PRO A 98 -1.79 5.10 -16.04
N ASP A 99 -2.89 5.84 -16.08
CA ASP A 99 -3.95 5.55 -17.04
C ASP A 99 -3.45 5.62 -18.49
N MET A 100 -3.94 4.70 -19.32
CA MET A 100 -3.56 4.57 -20.74
C MET A 100 -4.07 5.72 -21.63
N GLY A 101 -4.81 6.69 -21.06
CA GLY A 101 -5.27 7.87 -21.77
C GLY A 101 -4.24 8.98 -21.72
N MET A 102 -4.42 9.90 -20.77
CA MET A 102 -3.53 11.05 -20.59
C MET A 102 -2.53 10.84 -19.45
N GLY A 103 -2.65 9.73 -18.72
CA GLY A 103 -1.83 9.42 -17.55
C GLY A 103 -1.97 10.49 -16.44
N VAL A 104 -3.19 10.97 -16.22
CA VAL A 104 -3.54 11.98 -15.22
C VAL A 104 -3.87 11.39 -13.85
N TYR A 105 -4.16 10.09 -13.77
CA TYR A 105 -4.24 9.34 -12.51
C TYR A 105 -3.52 8.00 -12.65
N SER A 106 -3.23 7.36 -11.52
CA SER A 106 -2.62 6.03 -11.48
C SER A 106 -3.64 4.99 -11.03
N ILE A 107 -3.64 3.85 -11.69
CA ILE A 107 -4.41 2.65 -11.34
C ILE A 107 -3.51 1.75 -10.49
N LEU A 108 -4.05 1.18 -9.40
CA LEU A 108 -3.27 0.39 -8.46
C LEU A 108 -3.65 -1.09 -8.49
N ASP A 109 -2.65 -1.95 -8.67
CA ASP A 109 -2.71 -3.38 -8.37
C ASP A 109 -2.24 -3.58 -6.92
N ILE A 110 -3.09 -4.17 -6.08
CA ILE A 110 -2.81 -4.36 -4.64
C ILE A 110 -2.54 -5.84 -4.34
N PHE A 111 -1.48 -6.09 -3.60
CA PHE A 111 -1.01 -7.40 -3.15
C PHE A 111 -1.02 -7.44 -1.62
N LEU A 112 -2.02 -8.12 -1.06
CA LEU A 112 -2.20 -8.28 0.38
C LEU A 112 -1.23 -9.32 0.94
N TYR A 113 -0.55 -8.99 2.03
CA TYR A 113 0.29 -9.92 2.77
C TYR A 113 -0.57 -10.88 3.59
N ARG A 114 -0.21 -12.18 3.58
CA ARG A 114 -0.84 -13.19 4.43
C ARG A 114 0.14 -13.63 5.52
N PRO A 115 -0.04 -13.21 6.78
CA PRO A 115 0.94 -13.45 7.83
C PRO A 115 1.14 -14.94 8.17
N LYS A 116 0.10 -15.78 7.99
CA LYS A 116 0.18 -17.22 8.25
C LYS A 116 1.07 -17.94 7.24
N SER A 117 0.94 -17.62 5.96
CA SER A 117 1.68 -18.25 4.86
C SER A 117 2.92 -17.49 4.42
N LYS A 118 3.10 -16.26 4.92
CA LYS A 118 4.21 -15.33 4.58
C LYS A 118 4.35 -15.12 3.09
N ASP A 119 3.21 -14.95 2.42
CA ASP A 119 3.12 -14.78 0.99
C ASP A 119 2.09 -13.71 0.66
N TYR A 120 2.03 -13.31 -0.60
CA TYR A 120 1.13 -12.27 -1.08
C TYR A 120 -0.03 -12.88 -1.88
N GLN A 121 -1.18 -12.21 -1.85
CA GLN A 121 -2.32 -12.50 -2.72
C GLN A 121 -2.81 -11.20 -3.36
N VAL A 122 -3.27 -11.25 -4.59
CA VAL A 122 -3.92 -10.09 -5.22
C VAL A 122 -5.19 -9.75 -4.43
N LEU A 123 -5.46 -8.46 -4.23
CA LEU A 123 -6.72 -8.00 -3.66
C LEU A 123 -7.86 -8.42 -4.59
N ASP A 124 -8.76 -9.23 -4.05
CA ASP A 124 -9.94 -9.70 -4.74
C ASP A 124 -10.92 -8.54 -4.97
N GLN A 125 -11.10 -8.14 -6.23
CA GLN A 125 -11.97 -7.04 -6.62
C GLN A 125 -13.45 -7.34 -6.31
N GLU A 126 -13.87 -8.61 -6.19
CA GLU A 126 -15.24 -8.98 -5.78
C GLU A 126 -15.53 -8.59 -4.32
N LYS A 127 -14.48 -8.34 -3.52
CA LYS A 127 -14.61 -7.83 -2.16
C LYS A 127 -14.79 -6.32 -2.10
N ILE A 128 -14.83 -5.65 -3.25
CA ILE A 128 -15.01 -4.21 -3.35
C ILE A 128 -16.36 -3.92 -4.01
N ASP A 129 -17.19 -3.19 -3.28
CA ASP A 129 -18.49 -2.77 -3.77
C ASP A 129 -18.34 -1.57 -4.70
N PHE A 130 -18.30 -1.80 -6.01
CA PHE A 130 -18.27 -0.74 -7.03
C PHE A 130 -19.65 -0.30 -7.51
N SER A 131 -20.75 -0.83 -6.95
CA SER A 131 -22.11 -0.69 -7.52
C SER A 131 -22.59 0.76 -7.69
N HIS A 132 -22.08 1.67 -6.86
CA HIS A 132 -22.42 3.09 -6.88
C HIS A 132 -21.19 4.00 -7.11
N ALA A 133 -20.03 3.40 -7.38
CA ALA A 133 -18.78 4.12 -7.61
C ALA A 133 -18.84 4.93 -8.91
N GLN A 134 -18.16 6.09 -8.90
CA GLN A 134 -17.94 6.87 -10.12
C GLN A 134 -16.66 6.43 -10.84
N CYS A 135 -15.69 5.94 -10.08
CA CYS A 135 -14.46 5.37 -10.57
C CYS A 135 -14.66 3.90 -10.95
N SER A 136 -14.10 3.50 -12.08
CA SER A 136 -14.16 2.12 -12.59
C SER A 136 -13.17 1.17 -11.91
N GLY A 137 -12.54 1.59 -10.81
CA GLY A 137 -11.52 0.81 -10.12
C GLY A 137 -10.85 1.57 -8.98
N LEU A 138 -9.66 1.09 -8.62
CA LEU A 138 -8.83 1.67 -7.58
C LEU A 138 -7.78 2.59 -8.20
N MET A 139 -8.03 3.89 -8.13
CA MET A 139 -7.18 4.93 -8.71
C MET A 139 -6.77 5.96 -7.66
N ASP A 140 -5.52 6.42 -7.71
CA ASP A 140 -4.95 7.45 -6.83
C ASP A 140 -5.37 7.28 -5.36
N LEU A 141 -5.19 6.05 -4.85
CA LEU A 141 -5.72 5.68 -3.55
C LEU A 141 -5.09 6.49 -2.41
N LYS A 142 -5.94 6.87 -1.45
CA LYS A 142 -5.49 7.40 -0.15
C LYS A 142 -6.17 6.64 0.97
N LEU A 143 -5.39 6.13 1.90
CA LEU A 143 -5.90 5.51 3.11
C LEU A 143 -6.24 6.55 4.18
N ILE A 144 -7.27 6.27 4.95
CA ILE A 144 -7.70 7.03 6.13
C ILE A 144 -7.77 6.05 7.31
N PRO A 145 -6.61 5.70 7.92
CA PRO A 145 -6.53 4.59 8.86
C PRO A 145 -7.41 4.75 10.10
N GLN A 146 -7.57 5.97 10.61
CA GLN A 146 -8.38 6.25 11.81
C GLN A 146 -9.86 5.91 11.61
N LYS A 147 -10.30 5.82 10.35
CA LYS A 147 -11.67 5.46 9.98
C LYS A 147 -11.75 4.11 9.29
N GLN A 148 -10.63 3.43 9.06
CA GLN A 148 -10.55 2.25 8.21
C GLN A 148 -11.20 2.49 6.84
N GLN A 149 -10.90 3.62 6.23
CA GLN A 149 -11.45 4.03 4.95
C GLN A 149 -10.34 4.16 3.91
N MET A 150 -10.71 4.06 2.64
CA MET A 150 -9.88 4.52 1.52
C MET A 150 -10.69 5.41 0.59
N THR A 151 -10.00 6.29 -0.12
CA THR A 151 -10.58 7.02 -1.24
C THR A 151 -9.96 6.60 -2.55
N SER A 152 -10.77 6.46 -3.60
CA SER A 152 -10.35 6.31 -4.99
C SER A 152 -10.68 7.58 -5.76
N SER A 153 -9.72 8.15 -6.49
CA SER A 153 -9.87 9.40 -7.23
C SER A 153 -9.62 9.18 -8.71
N CYS A 154 -10.57 9.61 -9.55
CA CYS A 154 -10.51 9.41 -10.98
C CYS A 154 -11.13 10.58 -11.74
N ARG A 155 -10.89 10.61 -13.06
CA ARG A 155 -11.50 11.60 -13.96
C ARG A 155 -12.59 10.96 -14.82
N GLY A 156 -13.80 11.49 -14.74
CA GLY A 156 -14.94 11.14 -15.59
C GLY A 156 -15.35 12.33 -16.46
N GLY A 157 -14.99 12.30 -17.74
CA GLY A 157 -15.16 13.45 -18.64
C GLY A 157 -14.36 14.67 -18.18
N ALA A 158 -15.04 15.82 -18.03
CA ALA A 158 -14.42 17.06 -17.55
C ALA A 158 -14.38 17.20 -16.02
N ARG A 159 -14.83 16.17 -15.26
CA ARG A 159 -14.95 16.25 -13.80
C ARG A 159 -14.04 15.24 -13.12
N TRP A 160 -13.56 15.62 -11.94
CA TRP A 160 -12.88 14.73 -11.02
C TRP A 160 -13.88 14.19 -10.00
N TRP A 161 -13.75 12.90 -9.68
CA TRP A 161 -14.56 12.20 -8.71
C TRP A 161 -13.69 11.59 -7.62
N ILE A 162 -14.22 11.56 -6.40
CA ILE A 162 -13.63 10.87 -5.26
C ILE A 162 -14.69 9.94 -4.69
N ASP A 163 -14.45 8.64 -4.83
CA ASP A 163 -15.20 7.58 -4.15
C ASP A 163 -14.58 7.30 -2.79
N THR A 164 -15.40 7.10 -1.77
CA THR A 164 -14.95 6.70 -0.42
C THR A 164 -15.49 5.32 -0.10
N TYR A 165 -14.63 4.44 0.37
CA TYR A 165 -14.95 3.08 0.79
C TYR A 165 -14.63 2.90 2.27
N GLN A 166 -15.48 2.13 2.95
CA GLN A 166 -15.29 1.67 4.33
C GLN A 166 -14.87 0.21 4.32
N PHE A 167 -13.81 -0.13 5.05
CA PHE A 167 -13.48 -1.51 5.30
C PHE A 167 -14.39 -2.07 6.40
N LYS A 168 -15.04 -3.20 6.14
CA LYS A 168 -15.91 -3.91 7.08
C LYS A 168 -15.95 -5.39 6.76
N ASN A 169 -15.68 -6.24 7.75
CA ASN A 169 -15.74 -7.70 7.63
C ASN A 169 -14.93 -8.28 6.45
N GLY A 170 -13.72 -7.74 6.21
CA GLY A 170 -12.86 -8.20 5.11
C GLY A 170 -13.30 -7.71 3.72
N GLN A 171 -14.22 -6.75 3.65
CA GLN A 171 -14.76 -6.21 2.41
C GLN A 171 -14.70 -4.69 2.42
N TRP A 172 -14.55 -4.11 1.24
CA TRP A 172 -14.64 -2.67 0.99
C TRP A 172 -16.04 -2.31 0.53
N LYS A 173 -16.76 -1.56 1.35
CA LYS A 173 -18.12 -1.11 1.06
C LYS A 173 -18.10 0.34 0.61
N TRP A 174 -18.72 0.61 -0.53
CA TRP A 174 -18.90 1.98 -0.98
C TRP A 174 -19.71 2.76 0.05
N LEU A 175 -19.25 3.97 0.38
CA LEU A 175 -19.96 4.88 1.27
C LEU A 175 -20.59 6.04 0.51
N LYS A 176 -19.82 6.65 -0.38
CA LYS A 176 -20.24 7.84 -1.13
C LYS A 176 -19.28 8.14 -2.26
N SER A 177 -19.80 8.88 -3.23
CA SER A 177 -19.03 9.57 -4.26
C SER A 177 -19.26 11.07 -4.13
N LYS A 178 -18.23 11.86 -4.41
CA LYS A 178 -18.35 13.32 -4.54
C LYS A 178 -17.52 13.82 -5.72
N ALA A 179 -17.94 14.91 -6.34
CA ALA A 179 -17.04 15.65 -7.21
C ALA A 179 -15.87 16.15 -6.35
N ALA A 180 -14.66 16.13 -6.89
CA ALA A 180 -13.58 16.91 -6.31
C ALA A 180 -13.87 18.38 -6.64
N ASP A 181 -14.08 19.18 -5.62
CA ASP A 181 -14.18 20.63 -5.79
C ASP A 181 -12.82 21.13 -6.33
N GLU A 182 -12.86 21.99 -7.37
CA GLU A 182 -11.65 22.65 -7.92
C GLU A 182 -11.03 23.64 -6.93
#